data_AF-A0A836TDJ3-F1
#
_entry.id   AF-A0A836TDJ3-F1
#
_cell.length_a   1.000
_cell.length_b   1.000
_cell.length_c   1.000
_cell.angle_alpha   90.00
_cell.angle_beta   90.00
_cell.angle_gamma   90.00
#
_symmetry.space_group_name_H-M   'P 1'
#
loop_
_entity.id
_entity.type
_entity.pdbx_description
1 polymer ?
#
loop_
_entity_poly.entity_id
_entity_poly.type
_entity_poly.pdbx_seq_one_letter_code
_entity_poly.pdbx_strand_id
1 'polypeptide(L)'
;HLMELPQIRIIKDFEKKLVPLAKLCNVDLVWVHPHAEIFESTLGYNLNRAKIPTLVIESGICLRIHKNYCEQIILGILNLLQQTGTIDCGEPLTKIAPPRIVQPDQVAVIQSQNAGLFVKHAEVGQMLNEGEKIGDLIGPDHVLEEVRSPCSGLLFTLREHPLTGKGAPLARIATEEPFKP
;
A
#
# COMPACT_ATOMS: atom_id res chain seq x y z
N HIS A 1 3.98 4.87 12.78
CA HIS A 1 4.44 4.08 11.63
C HIS A 1 3.35 3.11 11.19
N LEU A 2 3.28 2.89 9.87
CA LEU A 2 2.33 2.00 9.21
C LEU A 2 3.11 0.78 8.71
N MET A 3 2.49 -0.39 8.81
CA MET A 3 2.88 -1.61 8.13
C MET A 3 2.15 -1.65 6.78
N GLU A 4 2.90 -1.83 5.71
CA GLU A 4 2.41 -1.79 4.33
C GLU A 4 2.68 -3.14 3.66
N LEU A 5 1.67 -3.72 3.00
CA LEU A 5 1.89 -4.78 2.00
C LEU A 5 2.81 -4.22 0.90
N PRO A 6 3.72 -5.03 0.32
CA PRO A 6 4.47 -4.66 -0.87
C PRO A 6 3.55 -4.09 -1.94
N GLN A 7 3.70 -2.80 -2.20
CA GLN A 7 2.85 -2.07 -3.12
C GLN A 7 3.66 -1.06 -3.94
N ILE A 8 3.12 -0.71 -5.11
CA ILE A 8 3.61 0.42 -5.91
C ILE A 8 2.56 1.52 -5.93
N ARG A 9 2.96 2.75 -5.62
CA ARG A 9 2.09 3.92 -5.67
C ARG A 9 2.30 4.68 -6.99
N ILE A 10 1.20 4.98 -7.66
CA ILE A 10 1.19 5.65 -8.97
C ILE A 10 0.23 6.85 -8.91
N ILE A 11 0.74 8.02 -9.26
CA ILE A 11 -0.10 9.21 -9.44
C ILE A 11 -0.89 9.04 -10.74
N LYS A 12 -2.21 9.31 -10.67
CA LYS A 12 -3.17 9.09 -11.77
C LYS A 12 -2.68 9.62 -13.13
N ASP A 13 -2.05 10.79 -13.13
CA ASP A 13 -1.54 11.43 -14.35
C ASP A 13 -0.50 10.60 -15.11
N PHE A 14 0.24 9.73 -14.41
CA PHE A 14 1.29 8.87 -14.98
C PHE A 14 0.83 7.42 -15.21
N GLU A 15 -0.42 7.10 -14.88
CA GLU A 15 -0.95 5.73 -14.87
C GLU A 15 -0.74 4.98 -16.19
N LYS A 16 -1.05 5.64 -17.33
CA LYS A 16 -0.98 5.03 -18.66
C LYS A 16 0.39 4.42 -18.99
N LYS A 17 1.47 5.05 -18.51
CA LYS A 17 2.84 4.59 -18.74
C LYS A 17 3.33 3.66 -17.63
N LEU A 18 2.97 3.95 -16.38
CA LEU A 18 3.56 3.30 -15.21
C LEU A 18 2.86 1.99 -14.82
N VAL A 19 1.54 1.87 -14.97
CA VAL A 19 0.82 0.63 -14.60
C VAL A 19 1.31 -0.59 -15.38
N PRO A 20 1.55 -0.52 -16.72
CA PRO A 20 2.10 -1.65 -17.45
C PRO A 20 3.46 -2.12 -16.91
N LEU A 21 4.32 -1.18 -16.48
CA LEU A 21 5.61 -1.51 -15.87
C LEU A 21 5.44 -2.11 -14.47
N ALA A 22 4.57 -1.53 -13.64
CA ALA A 22 4.32 -1.99 -12.28
C ALA A 22 3.78 -3.43 -12.21
N LYS A 23 3.02 -3.86 -13.24
CA LYS A 23 2.56 -5.26 -13.38
C LYS A 23 3.71 -6.28 -13.47
N LEU A 24 4.92 -5.83 -13.79
CA LEU A 24 6.12 -6.66 -13.91
C LEU A 24 6.92 -6.75 -12.61
N CYS A 25 6.50 -6.08 -11.53
CA CYS A 25 7.32 -5.87 -10.33
C CYS A 25 6.99 -6.80 -9.15
N ASN A 26 6.19 -7.85 -9.35
CA ASN A 26 5.90 -8.87 -8.33
C ASN A 26 5.41 -8.31 -6.96
N VAL A 27 4.74 -7.15 -6.96
CA VAL A 27 4.13 -6.58 -5.76
C VAL A 27 2.70 -7.12 -5.59
N ASP A 28 2.16 -7.06 -4.38
CA ASP A 28 0.79 -7.52 -4.11
C ASP A 28 -0.25 -6.55 -4.66
N LEU A 29 0.09 -5.25 -4.66
CA LEU A 29 -0.86 -4.18 -4.94
C LEU A 29 -0.22 -3.03 -5.72
N VAL A 30 -0.92 -2.52 -6.73
CA VAL A 30 -0.60 -1.25 -7.39
C VAL A 30 -1.72 -0.28 -7.07
N TRP A 31 -1.42 0.73 -6.27
CA TRP A 31 -2.37 1.76 -5.89
C TRP A 31 -2.20 2.99 -6.76
N VAL A 32 -3.20 3.25 -7.60
CA VAL A 32 -3.34 4.50 -8.33
C VAL A 32 -4.06 5.50 -7.43
N HIS A 33 -3.45 6.65 -7.20
CA HIS A 33 -3.96 7.69 -6.30
C HIS A 33 -4.02 9.05 -7.02
N PRO A 34 -4.87 9.98 -6.56
CA PRO A 34 -4.96 11.31 -7.17
C PRO A 34 -3.66 12.09 -6.94
N HIS A 35 -3.42 13.08 -7.81
CA HIS A 35 -2.35 14.06 -7.59
C HIS A 35 -2.67 14.90 -6.34
N ALA A 36 -1.64 15.22 -5.59
CA ALA A 36 -1.67 16.15 -4.47
C ALA A 36 -0.39 16.98 -4.52
N GLU A 37 -0.49 18.27 -4.23
CA GLU A 37 0.63 19.23 -4.34
C GLU A 37 1.87 18.79 -3.53
N ILE A 38 1.66 18.09 -2.42
CA ILE A 38 2.75 17.54 -1.59
C ILE A 38 3.66 16.56 -2.36
N PHE A 39 3.16 15.89 -3.40
CA PHE A 39 4.00 14.99 -4.20
C PHE A 39 5.00 15.74 -5.07
N GLU A 40 4.80 17.04 -5.32
CA GLU A 40 5.68 17.84 -6.17
C GLU A 40 7.08 18.04 -5.58
N SER A 41 7.24 17.82 -4.27
CA SER A 41 8.55 17.82 -3.61
C SER A 41 9.26 16.46 -3.65
N THR A 42 8.65 15.41 -4.22
CA THR A 42 9.22 14.06 -4.21
C THR A 42 10.06 13.78 -5.45
N LEU A 43 11.11 12.96 -5.30
CA LEU A 43 11.96 12.54 -6.43
C LEU A 43 11.16 11.77 -7.49
N GLY A 44 10.33 10.82 -7.05
CA GLY A 44 9.52 9.99 -7.95
C GLY A 44 8.57 10.79 -8.82
N TYR A 45 7.90 11.82 -8.26
CA TYR A 45 7.07 12.73 -9.05
C TYR A 45 7.89 13.49 -10.10
N ASN A 46 9.00 14.11 -9.69
CA ASN A 46 9.78 14.97 -10.58
C ASN A 46 10.42 14.19 -11.73
N LEU A 47 10.88 12.95 -11.48
CA LEU A 47 11.38 12.08 -12.55
C LEU A 47 10.28 11.70 -13.54
N ASN A 48 9.10 11.32 -13.04
CA ASN A 48 7.95 11.00 -13.89
C ASN A 48 7.48 12.22 -14.71
N ARG A 49 7.46 13.40 -14.11
CA ARG A 49 7.19 14.68 -14.79
C ARG A 49 8.23 14.98 -15.88
N ALA A 50 9.51 14.66 -15.64
CA ALA A 50 10.59 14.72 -16.63
C ALA A 50 10.54 13.56 -17.67
N LYS A 51 9.44 12.79 -17.69
CA LYS A 51 9.17 11.65 -18.60
C LYS A 51 10.06 10.42 -18.39
N ILE A 52 10.80 10.37 -17.27
CA ILE A 52 11.62 9.23 -16.85
C ILE A 52 10.73 8.28 -16.02
N PRO A 53 10.37 7.08 -16.53
CA PRO A 53 9.50 6.17 -15.80
C PRO A 53 10.10 5.77 -14.46
N THR A 54 9.40 6.08 -13.38
CA THR A 54 9.84 5.81 -12.02
C THR A 54 8.70 5.19 -11.21
N LEU A 55 8.93 4.00 -10.67
CA LEU A 55 8.00 3.30 -9.79
C LEU A 55 8.44 3.49 -8.34
N VAL A 56 7.51 3.88 -7.47
CA VAL A 56 7.76 4.07 -6.03
C VAL A 56 7.18 2.88 -5.28
N ILE A 57 8.04 2.13 -4.60
CA ILE A 57 7.66 0.96 -3.81
C ILE A 57 7.50 1.37 -2.34
N GLU A 58 6.43 0.87 -1.71
CA GLU A 58 6.19 0.94 -0.28
C GLU A 58 6.07 -0.51 0.23
N SER A 59 6.81 -0.87 1.29
CA SER A 59 6.83 -2.25 1.78
C SER A 59 7.25 -2.34 3.24
N GLY A 60 6.52 -3.11 4.03
CA GLY A 60 6.83 -3.39 5.42
C GLY A 60 6.68 -2.15 6.30
N ILE A 61 7.61 -1.99 7.24
CA ILE A 61 7.62 -0.89 8.20
C ILE A 61 9.04 -0.39 8.46
N CYS A 62 9.15 0.88 8.85
CA CYS A 62 10.40 1.47 9.31
C CYS A 62 11.05 0.63 10.43
N LEU A 63 12.39 0.61 10.45
CA LEU A 63 13.21 0.00 11.50
C LEU A 63 13.11 -1.54 11.59
N ARG A 64 12.53 -2.22 10.59
CA ARG A 64 12.43 -3.68 10.55
C ARG A 64 12.69 -4.20 9.13
N ILE A 65 13.38 -5.33 9.02
CA ILE A 65 13.59 -6.03 7.74
C ILE A 65 12.57 -7.16 7.63
N HIS A 66 11.80 -7.15 6.55
CA HIS A 66 10.88 -8.23 6.20
C HIS A 66 11.50 -9.06 5.08
N LYS A 67 12.24 -10.11 5.44
CA LYS A 67 13.03 -10.91 4.48
C LYS A 67 12.20 -11.38 3.28
N ASN A 68 10.99 -11.89 3.52
CA ASN A 68 10.10 -12.36 2.46
C ASN A 68 9.71 -11.22 1.49
N TYR A 69 9.46 -10.01 2.00
CA TYR A 69 9.16 -8.85 1.15
C TYR A 69 10.38 -8.41 0.34
N CYS A 70 11.58 -8.48 0.93
CA CYS A 70 12.82 -8.20 0.20
C CYS A 70 13.02 -9.18 -0.97
N GLU A 71 12.84 -10.48 -0.73
CA GLU A 71 12.95 -11.51 -1.77
C GLU A 71 11.92 -11.29 -2.90
N GLN A 72 10.67 -10.99 -2.53
CA GLN A 72 9.60 -10.69 -3.47
C GLN A 72 9.93 -9.46 -4.35
N ILE A 73 10.40 -8.37 -3.73
CA ILE A 73 10.76 -7.12 -4.43
C ILE A 73 11.97 -7.34 -5.33
N ILE A 74 13.00 -8.05 -4.87
CA ILE A 74 14.19 -8.34 -5.68
C ILE A 74 13.79 -9.14 -6.94
N LEU A 75 12.96 -10.16 -6.78
CA LEU A 75 12.44 -10.92 -7.93
C LEU A 75 11.66 -10.02 -8.90
N GLY A 76 10.87 -9.09 -8.37
CA GLY A 76 10.17 -8.08 -9.16
C GLY A 76 11.08 -7.14 -9.94
N ILE A 77 12.17 -6.68 -9.32
CA ILE A 77 13.18 -5.84 -9.98
C ILE A 77 13.85 -6.61 -11.11
N LEU A 78 14.28 -7.84 -10.86
CA LEU A 78 14.91 -8.69 -11.88
C LEU A 78 13.96 -8.95 -13.05
N ASN A 79 12.69 -9.26 -12.76
CA ASN A 79 11.68 -9.46 -13.79
C ASN A 79 11.44 -8.20 -14.63
N LEU A 80 11.31 -7.04 -14.01
CA LEU A 80 11.19 -5.78 -14.74
C LEU A 80 12.40 -5.56 -15.67
N LEU A 81 13.62 -5.71 -15.15
CA LEU A 81 14.86 -5.49 -15.93
C LEU A 81 15.00 -6.47 -17.09
N GLN A 82 14.62 -7.74 -16.91
CA GLN A 82 14.62 -8.73 -17.99
C GLN A 82 13.59 -8.36 -19.08
N GLN A 83 12.35 -8.04 -18.67
CA GLN A 83 11.27 -7.70 -19.59
C GLN A 83 11.51 -6.38 -20.35
N THR A 84 12.30 -5.46 -19.79
CA THR A 84 12.73 -4.24 -20.48
C THR A 84 14.01 -4.40 -21.29
N GLY A 85 14.57 -5.61 -21.37
CA GLY A 85 15.80 -5.91 -22.12
C GLY A 85 17.06 -5.28 -21.52
N THR A 86 17.02 -4.91 -20.23
CA THR A 86 18.17 -4.33 -19.53
C THR A 86 19.16 -5.41 -19.09
N ILE A 87 18.66 -6.58 -18.73
CA ILE A 87 19.48 -7.75 -18.41
C ILE A 87 19.00 -8.96 -19.22
N ASP A 88 19.94 -9.84 -19.55
CA ASP A 88 19.65 -11.17 -20.06
C ASP A 88 20.01 -12.19 -18.96
N CYS A 89 19.00 -12.92 -18.48
CA CYS A 89 19.20 -13.95 -17.47
C CYS A 89 19.43 -15.34 -18.05
N GLY A 90 19.38 -15.52 -19.39
CA GLY A 90 19.55 -16.80 -20.08
C GLY A 90 18.40 -17.80 -19.89
N GLU A 91 17.74 -17.78 -18.73
CA GLU A 91 16.58 -18.59 -18.38
C GLU A 91 15.34 -17.71 -18.11
N PRO A 92 14.11 -18.23 -18.36
CA PRO A 92 12.89 -17.54 -17.97
C PRO A 92 12.86 -17.36 -16.45
N LEU A 93 12.70 -16.14 -15.97
CA LEU A 93 12.51 -15.89 -14.54
C LEU A 93 11.25 -16.60 -14.02
N THR A 94 11.25 -16.94 -12.74
CA THR A 94 10.11 -17.51 -12.03
C THR A 94 8.85 -16.69 -12.29
N LYS A 95 7.74 -17.36 -12.60
CA LYS A 95 6.45 -16.71 -12.83
C LYS A 95 6.06 -15.86 -11.62
N ILE A 96 5.93 -14.56 -11.82
CA ILE A 96 5.48 -13.62 -10.81
C ILE A 96 3.94 -13.56 -10.76
N ALA A 97 3.40 -13.21 -9.59
CA ALA A 97 1.96 -12.96 -9.45
C ALA A 97 1.63 -11.56 -9.99
N PRO A 98 0.54 -11.39 -10.77
CA PRO A 98 0.08 -10.07 -11.16
C PRO A 98 -0.46 -9.31 -9.93
N PRO A 99 -0.12 -8.03 -9.75
CA PRO A 99 -0.62 -7.24 -8.63
C PRO A 99 -2.12 -6.95 -8.78
N ARG A 100 -2.82 -6.78 -7.65
CA ARG A 100 -4.15 -6.16 -7.64
C ARG A 100 -4.00 -4.68 -8.01
N ILE A 101 -4.67 -4.23 -9.08
CA ILE A 101 -4.71 -2.82 -9.45
C ILE A 101 -5.87 -2.17 -8.70
N VAL A 102 -5.59 -1.09 -7.96
CA VAL A 102 -6.57 -0.41 -7.11
C VAL A 102 -6.62 1.06 -7.51
N GLN A 103 -7.80 1.52 -7.91
CA GLN A 103 -8.06 2.90 -8.30
C GLN A 103 -8.33 3.81 -7.09
N PRO A 104 -8.28 5.14 -7.25
CA PRO A 104 -8.51 6.09 -6.17
C PRO A 104 -9.81 5.87 -5.40
N ASP A 105 -10.88 5.53 -6.12
CA ASP A 105 -12.21 5.29 -5.59
C ASP A 105 -12.37 3.88 -4.99
N GLN A 106 -11.36 3.01 -5.06
CA GLN A 106 -11.39 1.66 -4.51
C GLN A 106 -10.57 1.54 -3.22
N VAL A 107 -10.33 2.66 -2.52
CA VAL A 107 -9.60 2.67 -1.25
C VAL A 107 -10.41 3.36 -0.16
N ALA A 108 -10.76 2.58 0.87
CA ALA A 108 -11.25 3.12 2.13
C ALA A 108 -10.07 3.47 3.04
N VAL A 109 -10.04 4.71 3.55
CA VAL A 109 -9.03 5.17 4.51
C VAL A 109 -9.68 5.32 5.87
N ILE A 110 -9.15 4.62 6.87
CA ILE A 110 -9.62 4.69 8.25
C ILE A 110 -8.64 5.56 9.04
N GLN A 111 -9.17 6.61 9.69
CA GLN A 111 -8.43 7.54 10.52
C GLN A 111 -8.97 7.49 11.94
N SER A 112 -8.09 7.69 12.93
CA SER A 112 -8.51 7.72 14.34
C SER A 112 -9.35 8.97 14.64
N GLN A 113 -10.50 8.80 15.29
CA GLN A 113 -11.34 9.91 15.71
C GLN A 113 -10.84 10.56 17.00
N ASN A 114 -10.07 9.81 17.79
CA ASN A 114 -9.45 10.27 19.04
C ASN A 114 -7.93 10.08 19.03
N ALA A 115 -7.24 10.68 20.00
CA ALA A 115 -5.85 10.36 20.30
C ALA A 115 -5.79 9.26 21.36
N GLY A 116 -4.88 8.30 21.24
CA GLY A 116 -4.79 7.16 22.14
C GLY A 116 -3.77 6.11 21.71
N LEU A 117 -3.87 4.92 22.30
CA LEU A 117 -3.09 3.75 21.91
C LEU A 117 -3.94 2.84 21.04
N PHE A 118 -3.50 2.59 19.81
CA PHE A 118 -4.14 1.66 18.88
C PHE A 118 -3.62 0.24 19.14
N VAL A 119 -4.53 -0.65 19.52
CA VAL A 119 -4.32 -2.09 19.69
C VAL A 119 -4.95 -2.80 18.49
N LYS A 120 -4.11 -3.37 17.61
CA LYS A 120 -4.59 -4.07 16.43
C LYS A 120 -5.14 -5.46 16.75
N HIS A 121 -6.19 -5.86 16.04
CA HIS A 121 -6.81 -7.18 16.07
C HIS A 121 -6.82 -7.89 14.71
N ALA A 122 -6.54 -7.15 13.63
CA ALA A 122 -6.33 -7.68 12.29
C ALA A 122 -4.86 -7.61 11.89
N GLU A 123 -4.48 -8.32 10.83
CA GLU A 123 -3.13 -8.27 10.25
C GLU A 123 -3.15 -7.78 8.80
N VAL A 124 -2.08 -7.09 8.40
CA VAL A 124 -1.90 -6.66 7.01
C VAL A 124 -1.88 -7.88 6.09
N GLY A 125 -2.64 -7.83 5.00
CA GLY A 125 -2.83 -8.94 4.08
C GLY A 125 -4.12 -9.74 4.29
N GLN A 126 -4.83 -9.49 5.38
CA GLN A 126 -6.12 -10.12 5.65
C GLN A 126 -7.23 -9.57 4.73
N MET A 127 -8.13 -10.44 4.29
CA MET A 127 -9.40 -10.04 3.68
C MET A 127 -10.42 -9.79 4.80
N LEU A 128 -10.95 -8.58 4.87
CA LEU A 128 -11.93 -8.17 5.87
C LEU A 128 -13.33 -8.15 5.28
N ASN A 129 -14.33 -8.40 6.12
CA ASN A 129 -15.72 -8.11 5.83
C ASN A 129 -16.12 -6.73 6.37
N GLU A 130 -17.15 -6.12 5.78
CA GLU A 130 -17.79 -4.94 6.35
C GLU A 130 -18.22 -5.19 7.81
N GLY A 131 -17.94 -4.22 8.69
CA GLY A 131 -18.20 -4.32 10.12
C GLY A 131 -17.19 -5.15 10.91
N GLU A 132 -16.25 -5.84 10.26
CA GLU A 132 -15.22 -6.64 10.93
C GLU A 132 -14.30 -5.76 11.79
N LYS A 133 -13.93 -6.24 12.98
CA LYS A 133 -13.11 -5.48 13.93
C LYS A 133 -11.65 -5.47 13.50
N ILE A 134 -11.09 -4.28 13.34
CA ILE A 134 -9.68 -4.06 12.97
C ILE A 134 -8.83 -3.83 14.20
N GLY A 135 -9.37 -3.12 15.20
CA GLY A 135 -8.67 -2.88 16.46
C GLY A 135 -9.45 -1.98 17.41
N ASP A 136 -8.81 -1.65 18.52
CA ASP A 136 -9.34 -0.74 19.54
C ASP A 136 -8.39 0.44 19.73
N LEU A 137 -8.96 1.62 19.89
CA LEU A 137 -8.23 2.78 20.39
C LEU A 137 -8.53 2.92 21.88
N ILE A 138 -7.49 2.80 22.71
CA ILE A 138 -7.63 2.85 24.17
C ILE A 138 -7.03 4.13 24.75
N GLY A 139 -7.73 4.68 25.74
CA GLY A 139 -7.24 5.72 26.63
C GLY A 139 -6.64 5.12 27.91
N PRO A 140 -6.32 5.95 28.91
CA PRO A 140 -5.76 5.48 30.17
C PRO A 140 -6.66 4.52 30.96
N ASP A 141 -7.98 4.67 30.86
CA ASP A 141 -8.97 4.03 31.73
C ASP A 141 -10.14 3.38 30.98
N HIS A 142 -10.32 3.63 29.69
CA HIS A 142 -11.40 3.06 28.88
C HIS A 142 -11.06 2.95 27.39
N VAL A 143 -11.87 2.19 26.65
CA VAL A 143 -11.84 2.14 25.18
C VAL A 143 -12.49 3.42 24.64
N LEU A 144 -11.75 4.17 23.82
CA LEU A 144 -12.19 5.43 23.22
C LEU A 144 -12.98 5.20 21.93
N GLU A 145 -12.57 4.22 21.14
CA GLU A 145 -13.11 3.95 19.82
C GLU A 145 -12.86 2.49 19.45
N GLU A 146 -13.90 1.80 18.98
CA GLU A 146 -13.75 0.50 18.32
C GLU A 146 -13.62 0.73 16.81
N VAL A 147 -12.48 0.33 16.26
CA VAL A 147 -12.14 0.56 14.86
C VAL A 147 -12.61 -0.65 14.04
N ARG A 148 -13.62 -0.42 13.20
CA ARG A 148 -14.22 -1.45 12.33
C ARG A 148 -14.02 -1.12 10.86
N SER A 149 -14.06 -2.17 10.04
CA SER A 149 -14.00 -2.04 8.60
C SER A 149 -15.28 -1.42 8.04
N PRO A 150 -15.21 -0.32 7.28
CA PRO A 150 -16.40 0.28 6.66
C PRO A 150 -16.82 -0.46 5.37
N CYS A 151 -16.05 -1.44 4.91
CA CYS A 151 -16.27 -2.15 3.66
C CYS A 151 -15.60 -3.52 3.68
N SER A 152 -16.01 -4.42 2.80
CA SER A 152 -15.27 -5.67 2.55
C SER A 152 -14.08 -5.41 1.61
N GLY A 153 -12.92 -5.98 1.91
CA GLY A 153 -11.73 -5.80 1.07
C GLY A 153 -10.41 -6.21 1.70
N LEU A 154 -9.32 -6.00 0.95
CA LEU A 154 -7.97 -6.35 1.36
C LEU A 154 -7.38 -5.25 2.25
N LEU A 155 -7.05 -5.59 3.51
CA LEU A 155 -6.33 -4.70 4.42
C LEU A 155 -4.85 -4.61 3.99
N PHE A 156 -4.47 -3.56 3.28
CA PHE A 156 -3.12 -3.42 2.72
C PHE A 156 -2.21 -2.44 3.46
N THR A 157 -2.78 -1.63 4.34
CA THR A 157 -2.04 -0.80 5.30
C THR A 157 -2.66 -0.96 6.68
N LEU A 158 -1.85 -1.13 7.72
CA LEU A 158 -2.29 -1.08 9.11
C LEU A 158 -1.27 -0.36 9.99
N ARG A 159 -1.74 0.41 10.97
CA ARG A 159 -0.89 1.05 11.96
C ARG A 159 -0.29 0.01 12.90
N GLU A 160 1.03 0.04 12.98
CA GLU A 160 1.80 -0.81 13.90
C GLU A 160 2.29 -0.01 15.12
N HIS A 161 2.58 1.29 14.95
CA HIS A 161 2.97 2.13 16.08
C HIS A 161 1.75 2.47 16.93
N PRO A 162 1.71 2.07 18.21
CA PRO A 162 0.48 2.11 19.00
C PRO A 162 0.02 3.54 19.27
N LEU A 163 0.91 4.48 19.59
CA LEU A 163 0.49 5.86 19.83
C LEU A 163 -0.01 6.51 18.53
N THR A 164 -1.22 7.05 18.59
CA THR A 164 -1.88 7.74 17.48
C THR A 164 -2.56 9.03 17.95
N GLY A 165 -2.58 10.04 17.08
CA GLY A 165 -3.29 11.30 17.30
C GLY A 165 -4.61 11.32 16.55
N LYS A 166 -5.49 12.28 16.85
CA LYS A 166 -6.73 12.48 16.08
C LYS A 166 -6.43 12.77 14.61
N GLY A 167 -7.16 12.13 13.70
CA GLY A 167 -7.01 12.23 12.24
C GLY A 167 -5.84 11.43 11.65
N ALA A 168 -5.05 10.74 12.48
CA ALA A 168 -3.94 9.95 11.97
C ALA A 168 -4.44 8.66 11.28
N PRO A 169 -3.78 8.22 10.20
CA PRO A 169 -4.18 6.99 9.51
C PRO A 169 -3.97 5.76 10.40
N LEU A 170 -4.98 4.89 10.42
CA LEU A 170 -4.99 3.61 11.11
C LEU A 170 -4.92 2.45 10.12
N ALA A 171 -5.72 2.49 9.06
CA ALA A 171 -5.78 1.40 8.09
C ALA A 171 -6.18 1.89 6.70
N ARG A 172 -5.83 1.11 5.67
CA ARG A 172 -6.34 1.27 4.30
C ARG A 172 -6.80 -0.06 3.76
N ILE A 173 -7.96 -0.05 3.12
CA ILE A 173 -8.61 -1.25 2.61
C ILE A 173 -8.88 -1.06 1.12
N ALA A 174 -8.43 -2.03 0.32
CA ALA A 174 -8.69 -2.07 -1.11
C ALA A 174 -9.96 -2.87 -1.39
N THR A 175 -10.97 -2.20 -1.95
CA THR A 175 -12.29 -2.77 -2.26
C THR A 175 -12.36 -3.26 -3.70
N GLU A 176 -13.32 -4.13 -4.02
CA GLU A 176 -13.57 -4.55 -5.41
C GLU A 176 -14.38 -3.49 -6.16
N GLU A 177 -15.39 -2.94 -5.52
CA GLU A 177 -16.23 -1.86 -6.05
C GLU A 177 -15.80 -0.49 -5.53
N PRO A 178 -16.12 0.61 -6.24
CA PRO A 178 -15.87 1.95 -5.75
C PRO A 178 -16.49 2.18 -4.37
N PHE A 179 -15.65 2.49 -3.40
CA PHE A 179 -16.04 2.90 -2.06
C PHE A 179 -16.31 4.40 -2.03
N LYS A 180 -17.53 4.77 -1.67
CA LYS A 180 -17.90 6.15 -1.33
C LYS A 180 -18.02 6.21 0.20
N PRO A 181 -17.21 7.04 0.88
CA PRO A 181 -17.22 7.15 2.34
C PRO A 181 -18.53 7.72 2.88
#